data_AF-A0A4U7EYL5-F1
#
_entry.id   AF-A0A4U7EYL5-F1
#
_cell.length_a   1.000
_cell.length_b   1.000
_cell.length_c   1.000
_cell.angle_alpha   90.00
_cell.angle_beta   90.00
_cell.angle_gamma   90.00
#
_symmetry.space_group_name_H-M   'P 1'
#
loop_
_entity.id
_entity.type
_entity.pdbx_description
1 polymer ?
#
loop_
_entity_poly.entity_id
_entity_poly.type
_entity_poly.pdbx_seq_one_letter_code
_entity_poly.pdbx_strand_id
1 'polypeptide(L)'
;RVEGILDDEGADVRDVLVVSYTRAAAAEIRERLAERLDISPRSLQGNVSTMHAKAYELLDLSRGDVVGEDDKEAFCEEYGIEFEDQHGGAGRRTARSTTIGNKIIATSQWLQRTERDVADWYDVPFQWNVEEVRLPPEEDPNAQQGNKYTPTWPSDDDRIDIPETIRAWRAYKGDNDLVGFADMLERVAQRSLVPNVDYLIIDEFQDITTLQYNVFEEWRPHMRKVLIAGDDDQVVYAWQG
;
A
#
# COMPACT_ATOMS: atom_id res chain seq x y z
N ARG A 1 -11.56 -3.71 -23.42
CA ARG A 1 -11.73 -4.97 -22.64
C ARG A 1 -10.58 -5.89 -23.00
N VAL A 2 -10.10 -6.72 -22.06
CA VAL A 2 -8.97 -7.65 -22.29
C VAL A 2 -9.21 -8.55 -23.50
N GLU A 3 -10.41 -9.08 -23.65
CA GLU A 3 -10.81 -9.91 -24.81
C GLU A 3 -10.57 -9.23 -26.15
N GLY A 4 -11.01 -7.99 -26.31
CA GLY A 4 -10.78 -7.25 -27.56
C GLY A 4 -9.30 -7.04 -27.87
N ILE A 5 -8.42 -7.02 -26.86
CA ILE A 5 -6.97 -6.98 -27.08
C ILE A 5 -6.46 -8.33 -27.60
N LEU A 6 -6.93 -9.44 -27.01
CA LEU A 6 -6.53 -10.79 -27.41
C LEU A 6 -7.06 -11.15 -28.80
N ASP A 7 -8.30 -10.76 -29.12
CA ASP A 7 -8.98 -11.12 -30.36
C ASP A 7 -8.57 -10.27 -31.57
N ASP A 8 -8.44 -8.94 -31.41
CA ASP A 8 -8.17 -8.04 -32.56
C ASP A 8 -6.68 -7.91 -32.88
N GLU A 9 -5.79 -8.11 -31.90
CA GLU A 9 -4.38 -7.74 -32.02
C GLU A 9 -3.42 -8.94 -31.95
N GLY A 10 -3.94 -10.18 -31.90
CA GLY A 10 -3.15 -11.42 -31.87
C GLY A 10 -2.25 -11.56 -30.64
N ALA A 11 -2.59 -10.86 -29.56
CA ALA A 11 -1.85 -10.86 -28.31
C ALA A 11 -2.05 -12.16 -27.53
N ASP A 12 -0.98 -12.66 -26.89
CA ASP A 12 -1.09 -13.73 -25.92
C ASP A 12 -1.51 -13.14 -24.56
N VAL A 13 -2.16 -13.94 -23.72
CA VAL A 13 -2.51 -13.51 -22.36
C VAL A 13 -1.26 -13.14 -21.53
N ARG A 14 -0.10 -13.71 -21.88
CA ARG A 14 1.20 -13.38 -21.30
C ARG A 14 1.65 -11.96 -21.61
N ASP A 15 1.18 -11.37 -22.70
CA ASP A 15 1.52 -10.02 -23.13
C ASP A 15 0.65 -8.96 -22.41
N VAL A 16 -0.28 -9.39 -21.55
CA VAL A 16 -1.24 -8.53 -20.87
C VAL A 16 -1.01 -8.54 -19.37
N LEU A 17 -0.89 -7.36 -18.77
CA LEU A 17 -0.92 -7.16 -17.32
C LEU A 17 -2.20 -6.41 -16.93
N VAL A 18 -2.97 -7.00 -16.02
CA VAL A 18 -4.11 -6.39 -15.35
C VAL A 18 -3.74 -6.13 -13.90
N VAL A 19 -3.79 -4.86 -13.50
CA VAL A 19 -3.54 -4.39 -12.14
C VAL A 19 -4.86 -3.94 -11.53
N SER A 20 -5.16 -4.43 -10.33
CA SER A 20 -6.29 -3.96 -9.52
C SER A 20 -5.80 -3.48 -8.15
N TYR A 21 -6.58 -2.58 -7.53
CA TYR A 21 -6.24 -1.98 -6.25
C TYR A 21 -6.20 -3.01 -5.11
N THR A 22 -7.16 -3.95 -5.06
CA THR A 22 -7.23 -4.96 -3.99
C THR A 22 -6.88 -6.36 -4.47
N ARG A 23 -6.37 -7.19 -3.54
CA ARG A 23 -6.13 -8.62 -3.81
C ARG A 23 -7.41 -9.39 -4.13
N ALA A 24 -8.54 -8.97 -3.58
CA ALA A 24 -9.84 -9.60 -3.82
C ALA A 24 -10.33 -9.33 -5.24
N ALA A 25 -10.30 -8.06 -5.68
CA ALA A 25 -10.66 -7.68 -7.04
C ALA A 25 -9.72 -8.32 -8.08
N ALA A 26 -8.40 -8.32 -7.84
CA ALA A 26 -7.47 -9.05 -8.70
C ALA A 26 -7.76 -10.56 -8.77
N ALA A 27 -8.18 -11.18 -7.65
CA ALA A 27 -8.54 -12.61 -7.65
C ALA A 27 -9.83 -12.86 -8.45
N GLU A 28 -10.84 -12.01 -8.29
CA GLU A 28 -12.10 -12.10 -9.02
C GLU A 28 -11.90 -11.91 -10.54
N ILE A 29 -11.13 -10.89 -10.96
CA ILE A 29 -10.77 -10.67 -12.35
C ILE A 29 -10.06 -11.90 -12.91
N ARG A 30 -9.13 -12.48 -12.15
CA ARG A 30 -8.36 -13.65 -12.55
C ARG A 30 -9.24 -14.88 -12.74
N GLU A 31 -10.18 -15.13 -11.83
CA GLU A 31 -11.13 -16.25 -11.93
C GLU A 31 -12.01 -16.09 -13.16
N ARG A 32 -12.60 -14.90 -13.36
CA ARG A 32 -13.47 -14.62 -14.52
C ARG A 32 -12.72 -14.74 -15.85
N LEU A 33 -11.50 -14.20 -15.93
CA LEU A 33 -10.69 -14.27 -17.15
C LEU A 33 -10.27 -15.71 -17.45
N ALA A 34 -9.87 -16.47 -16.42
CA ALA A 34 -9.49 -17.87 -16.56
C ALA A 34 -10.65 -18.75 -17.05
N GLU A 35 -11.87 -18.55 -16.51
CA GLU A 35 -13.07 -19.25 -16.94
C GLU A 35 -13.37 -18.99 -18.42
N ARG A 36 -13.26 -17.73 -18.87
CA ARG A 36 -13.52 -17.36 -20.27
C ARG A 36 -12.47 -17.87 -21.24
N LEU A 37 -11.22 -17.97 -20.80
CA LEU A 37 -10.11 -18.48 -21.62
C LEU A 37 -9.95 -20.01 -21.52
N ASP A 38 -10.76 -20.69 -20.71
CA ASP A 38 -10.66 -22.13 -20.42
C ASP A 38 -9.25 -22.56 -19.95
N ILE A 39 -8.68 -21.78 -19.02
CA ILE A 39 -7.34 -22.05 -18.44
C ILE A 39 -7.39 -22.05 -16.91
N SER A 40 -6.29 -22.47 -16.27
CA SER A 40 -6.19 -22.40 -14.82
C SER A 40 -6.04 -20.95 -14.33
N PRO A 41 -6.77 -20.50 -13.30
CA PRO A 41 -6.51 -19.21 -12.67
C PRO A 41 -5.06 -19.06 -12.17
N ARG A 42 -4.37 -20.16 -11.87
CA ARG A 42 -2.96 -20.12 -11.45
C ARG A 42 -2.01 -19.63 -12.55
N SER A 43 -2.30 -19.92 -13.83
CA SER A 43 -1.43 -19.48 -14.93
C SER A 43 -1.47 -17.98 -15.16
N LEU A 44 -2.47 -17.29 -14.58
CA LEU A 44 -2.64 -15.84 -14.68
C LEU A 44 -2.08 -15.08 -13.47
N GLN A 45 -1.44 -15.72 -12.49
CA GLN A 45 -0.96 -15.04 -11.29
C GLN A 45 0.05 -13.92 -11.58
N GLY A 46 0.89 -14.09 -12.60
CA GLY A 46 1.82 -13.05 -13.07
C GLY A 46 1.15 -11.96 -13.91
N ASN A 47 -0.01 -12.23 -14.50
CA ASN A 47 -0.68 -11.33 -15.44
C ASN A 47 -1.86 -10.58 -14.81
N VAL A 48 -2.44 -11.08 -13.71
CA VAL A 48 -3.56 -10.45 -13.00
C VAL A 48 -3.25 -10.38 -11.51
N SER A 49 -2.87 -9.19 -11.05
CA SER A 49 -2.33 -8.98 -9.71
C SER A 49 -2.57 -7.55 -9.20
N THR A 50 -2.07 -7.23 -8.01
CA THR A 50 -1.99 -5.84 -7.54
C THR A 50 -0.64 -5.25 -7.94
N MET A 51 -0.51 -3.91 -7.92
CA MET A 51 0.76 -3.25 -8.26
C MET A 51 1.89 -3.71 -7.33
N HIS A 52 1.61 -3.88 -6.04
CA HIS A 52 2.57 -4.41 -5.07
C HIS A 52 2.98 -5.86 -5.36
N ALA A 53 2.05 -6.71 -5.80
CA ALA A 53 2.39 -8.09 -6.17
C ALA A 53 3.28 -8.13 -7.41
N LYS A 54 3.02 -7.26 -8.40
CA LYS A 54 3.89 -7.11 -9.56
C LYS A 54 5.26 -6.51 -9.18
N ALA A 55 5.30 -5.52 -8.30
CA ALA A 55 6.54 -4.94 -7.79
C ALA A 55 7.40 -5.96 -7.03
N TYR A 56 6.76 -6.80 -6.21
CA TYR A 56 7.40 -7.91 -5.51
C TYR A 56 8.08 -8.88 -6.49
N GLU A 57 7.41 -9.23 -7.60
CA GLU A 57 7.97 -10.06 -8.68
C GLU A 57 9.14 -9.36 -9.39
N LEU A 58 8.98 -8.08 -9.77
CA LEU A 58 10.01 -7.31 -10.49
C LEU A 58 11.29 -7.12 -9.67
N LEU A 59 11.16 -7.02 -8.36
CA LEU A 59 12.27 -6.87 -7.43
C LEU A 59 12.90 -8.21 -7.02
N ASP A 60 12.37 -9.34 -7.51
CA ASP A 60 12.81 -10.70 -7.17
C ASP A 60 12.84 -10.94 -5.65
N LEU A 61 11.81 -10.45 -4.94
CA LEU A 61 11.75 -10.56 -3.49
C LEU A 61 11.30 -11.95 -3.03
N SER A 62 11.78 -12.33 -1.86
CA SER A 62 11.32 -13.46 -1.06
C SER A 62 10.49 -12.98 0.13
N ARG A 63 9.78 -13.90 0.78
CA ARG A 63 8.96 -13.58 1.96
C ARG A 63 9.80 -13.01 3.11
N GLY A 64 11.07 -13.42 3.23
CA GLY A 64 11.98 -12.95 4.27
C GLY A 64 12.45 -11.52 4.06
N ASP A 65 12.36 -11.00 2.84
CA ASP A 65 12.78 -9.63 2.52
C ASP A 65 11.69 -8.61 2.84
N VAL A 66 10.46 -9.05 3.16
CA VAL A 66 9.32 -8.16 3.38
C VAL A 66 9.04 -7.99 4.86
N VAL A 67 8.95 -6.74 5.30
CA VAL A 67 8.67 -6.38 6.71
C VAL A 67 7.44 -7.14 7.24
N GLY A 68 7.67 -7.97 8.25
CA GLY A 68 6.68 -8.70 9.05
C GLY A 68 6.17 -7.91 10.25
N GLU A 69 5.37 -8.56 11.10
CA GLU A 69 4.99 -7.98 12.41
C GLU A 69 6.15 -8.10 13.41
N ASP A 70 6.87 -9.23 13.42
CA ASP A 70 8.06 -9.46 14.26
C ASP A 70 9.12 -8.36 14.07
N ASP A 71 9.36 -7.92 12.83
CA ASP A 71 10.33 -6.85 12.55
C ASP A 71 9.88 -5.49 13.11
N LYS A 72 8.56 -5.23 13.12
CA LYS A 72 7.99 -3.99 13.67
C LYS A 72 8.04 -4.02 15.19
N GLU A 73 7.75 -5.17 15.79
CA GLU A 73 7.86 -5.38 17.23
C GLU A 73 9.31 -5.19 17.69
N ALA A 74 10.27 -5.82 17.00
CA ALA A 74 11.69 -5.68 17.29
C ALA A 74 12.18 -4.23 17.19
N PHE A 75 11.78 -3.50 16.14
CA PHE A 75 12.07 -2.07 16.04
C PHE A 75 11.47 -1.28 17.21
N CYS A 76 10.20 -1.51 17.54
CA CYS A 76 9.57 -0.76 18.61
C CYS A 76 10.19 -1.06 19.98
N GLU A 77 10.57 -2.32 20.24
CA GLU A 77 11.28 -2.72 21.45
C GLU A 77 12.65 -2.04 21.56
N GLU A 78 13.43 -2.03 20.47
CA GLU A 78 14.75 -1.38 20.41
C GLU A 78 14.68 0.12 20.72
N TYR A 79 13.64 0.79 20.25
CA TYR A 79 13.47 2.24 20.43
C TYR A 79 12.64 2.61 21.67
N GLY A 80 12.20 1.62 22.47
CA GLY A 80 11.42 1.85 23.69
C GLY A 80 10.00 2.39 23.43
N ILE A 81 9.40 1.99 22.32
CA ILE A 81 8.11 2.49 21.81
C ILE A 81 7.06 1.38 21.92
N GLU A 82 5.84 1.73 22.32
CA GLU A 82 4.76 0.75 22.44
C GLU A 82 4.34 0.21 21.06
N PHE A 83 4.22 -1.12 20.96
CA PHE A 83 3.75 -1.84 19.79
C PHE A 83 2.65 -2.83 20.17
N GLU A 84 1.71 -3.06 19.26
CA GLU A 84 0.66 -4.07 19.43
C GLU A 84 0.65 -4.99 18.21
N ASP A 85 1.01 -6.25 18.44
CA ASP A 85 0.93 -7.29 17.42
C ASP A 85 -0.53 -7.62 17.10
N GLN A 86 -0.83 -7.68 15.81
CA GLN A 86 -2.15 -8.00 15.26
C GLN A 86 -2.48 -9.52 15.35
N HIS A 87 -1.57 -10.37 15.81
CA HIS A 87 -1.73 -11.82 15.93
C HIS A 87 -1.83 -12.36 17.36
N GLY A 88 -1.50 -11.57 18.39
CA GLY A 88 -1.42 -12.00 19.78
C GLY A 88 -2.73 -12.25 20.55
N GLY A 89 -3.90 -11.96 19.97
CA GLY A 89 -5.20 -12.12 20.64
C GLY A 89 -6.18 -13.01 19.86
N ALA A 90 -6.81 -13.99 20.52
CA ALA A 90 -7.91 -14.81 19.99
C ALA A 90 -9.21 -14.02 19.67
N GLY A 91 -9.12 -12.70 19.51
CA GLY A 91 -10.21 -11.79 19.15
C GLY A 91 -10.06 -11.31 17.71
N ARG A 92 -11.19 -10.98 17.07
CA ARG A 92 -11.29 -10.38 15.73
C ARG A 92 -10.14 -9.40 15.44
N ARG A 93 -9.60 -9.44 14.21
CA ARG A 93 -8.77 -8.36 13.61
C ARG A 93 -9.37 -7.00 13.97
N THR A 94 -8.81 -6.30 14.95
CA THR A 94 -9.24 -4.94 15.29
C THR A 94 -8.44 -3.99 14.42
N ALA A 95 -9.10 -3.31 13.46
CA ALA A 95 -8.49 -2.29 12.61
C ALA A 95 -8.08 -1.00 13.36
N ARG A 96 -8.05 -1.04 14.68
CA ARG A 96 -7.87 0.08 15.60
C ARG A 96 -6.74 -0.29 16.54
N SER A 97 -5.50 -0.11 16.10
CA SER A 97 -4.37 -0.13 17.01
C SER A 97 -4.11 1.29 17.48
N THR A 98 -3.99 1.45 18.79
CA THR A 98 -3.85 2.75 19.45
C THR A 98 -2.40 3.06 19.85
N THR A 99 -1.49 2.10 19.71
CA THR A 99 -0.09 2.24 20.17
C THR A 99 0.68 3.20 19.28
N ILE A 100 1.61 3.92 19.90
CA ILE A 100 2.38 4.97 19.23
C ILE A 100 3.33 4.40 18.16
N GLY A 101 3.89 3.20 18.34
CA GLY A 101 4.72 2.53 17.34
C GLY A 101 3.93 2.18 16.07
N ASN A 102 2.71 1.64 16.22
CA ASN A 102 1.84 1.30 15.10
C ASN A 102 1.47 2.57 14.29
N LYS A 103 1.22 3.69 14.99
CA LYS A 103 0.94 5.01 14.40
C LYS A 103 2.14 5.57 13.62
N ILE A 104 3.34 5.49 14.19
CA ILE A 104 4.60 5.97 13.56
C ILE A 104 4.89 5.19 12.27
N ILE A 105 4.82 3.86 12.32
CA ILE A 105 5.09 3.02 11.16
C ILE A 105 4.07 3.27 10.05
N ALA A 106 2.79 3.42 10.39
CA ALA A 106 1.75 3.75 9.43
C ALA A 106 1.95 5.14 8.81
N THR A 107 2.33 6.13 9.61
CA THR A 107 2.64 7.49 9.15
C THR A 107 3.83 7.50 8.21
N SER A 108 4.91 6.80 8.55
CA SER A 108 6.06 6.65 7.66
C SER A 108 5.62 6.13 6.29
N GLN A 109 4.75 5.12 6.27
CA GLN A 109 4.26 4.52 5.03
C GLN A 109 3.31 5.45 4.26
N TRP A 110 2.51 6.26 4.95
CA TRP A 110 1.64 7.26 4.32
C TRP A 110 2.46 8.37 3.65
N LEU A 111 3.47 8.89 4.35
CA LEU A 111 4.39 9.89 3.81
C LEU A 111 5.08 9.42 2.54
N GLN A 112 5.52 8.15 2.50
CA GLN A 112 6.11 7.57 1.28
C GLN A 112 5.09 7.47 0.14
N ARG A 113 3.88 7.00 0.43
CA ARG A 113 2.82 6.85 -0.60
C ARG A 113 2.37 8.18 -1.20
N THR A 114 2.48 9.26 -0.45
CA THR A 114 2.11 10.63 -0.82
C THR A 114 3.29 11.49 -1.26
N GLU A 115 4.50 10.92 -1.27
CA GLU A 115 5.75 11.63 -1.59
C GLU A 115 6.00 12.90 -0.75
N ARG A 116 5.63 12.82 0.52
CA ARG A 116 5.81 13.91 1.50
C ARG A 116 7.10 13.76 2.30
N ASP A 117 7.65 14.89 2.73
CA ASP A 117 8.83 14.88 3.59
C ASP A 117 8.47 14.35 4.98
N VAL A 118 9.45 13.80 5.70
CA VAL A 118 9.27 13.38 7.10
C VAL A 118 8.85 14.54 7.99
N ALA A 119 9.25 15.77 7.66
CA ALA A 119 8.81 16.98 8.34
C ALA A 119 7.29 17.20 8.24
N ASP A 120 6.63 16.69 7.20
CA ASP A 120 5.19 16.84 6.96
C ASP A 120 4.35 15.73 7.63
N TRP A 121 4.91 15.03 8.62
CA TRP A 121 4.23 13.92 9.34
C TRP A 121 2.89 14.31 9.97
N TYR A 122 2.67 15.60 10.23
CA TYR A 122 1.42 16.14 10.78
C TYR A 122 0.32 16.32 9.71
N ASP A 123 0.64 16.21 8.42
CA ASP A 123 -0.32 16.36 7.32
C ASP A 123 -1.11 15.08 7.01
N VAL A 124 -0.83 13.98 7.72
CA VAL A 124 -1.59 12.72 7.57
C VAL A 124 -3.07 13.03 7.78
N PRO A 125 -3.96 12.78 6.79
CA PRO A 125 -5.35 13.16 6.86
C PRO A 125 -6.01 12.40 8.01
N PHE A 126 -6.40 13.14 9.03
CA PHE A 126 -7.15 12.59 10.16
C PHE A 126 -8.59 12.35 9.70
N GLN A 127 -9.00 11.09 9.55
CA GLN A 127 -10.41 10.76 9.60
C GLN A 127 -10.82 10.79 11.06
N TRP A 128 -11.32 11.95 11.49
CA TRP A 128 -12.20 12.03 12.63
C TRP A 128 -13.31 11.00 12.41
N ASN A 129 -13.52 10.11 13.39
CA ASN A 129 -14.70 9.26 13.39
C ASN A 129 -15.93 10.17 13.53
N VAL A 130 -16.52 10.58 12.42
CA VAL A 130 -17.64 11.54 12.38
C VAL A 130 -18.93 11.00 13.00
N GLU A 131 -19.04 9.69 13.24
CA GLU A 131 -20.15 9.11 14.04
C GLU A 131 -19.94 9.29 15.55
N GLU A 132 -18.70 9.53 15.99
CA GLU A 132 -18.32 9.81 17.38
C GLU A 132 -17.45 11.08 17.45
N VAL A 133 -17.94 12.22 16.93
CA VAL A 133 -17.22 13.50 17.10
C VAL A 133 -17.10 13.81 18.59
N ARG A 134 -15.87 13.73 19.06
CA ARG A 134 -15.44 14.06 20.42
C ARG A 134 -14.71 15.39 20.34
N LEU A 135 -15.06 16.27 21.27
CA LEU A 135 -14.64 17.68 21.40
C LEU A 135 -13.09 17.81 21.41
N PRO A 136 -12.50 19.03 21.35
CA PRO A 136 -11.05 19.24 21.43
C PRO A 136 -10.40 18.41 22.55
N PRO A 137 -9.10 18.05 22.49
CA PRO A 137 -8.45 17.18 23.49
C PRO A 137 -8.59 17.65 24.94
N GLU A 138 -8.81 18.94 25.13
CA GLU A 138 -9.12 19.61 26.40
C GLU A 138 -10.51 19.27 26.96
N GLU A 139 -11.42 18.84 26.09
CA GLU A 139 -12.85 18.61 26.33
C GLU A 139 -13.26 17.13 26.19
N ASP A 140 -12.57 16.32 25.37
CA ASP A 140 -12.80 14.87 25.30
C ASP A 140 -11.52 14.00 25.27
N PRO A 141 -11.27 13.21 26.34
CA PRO A 141 -10.09 12.36 26.45
C PRO A 141 -10.05 11.18 25.47
N ASN A 142 -11.13 10.86 24.75
CA ASN A 142 -11.16 9.79 23.74
C ASN A 142 -11.01 10.33 22.30
N ALA A 143 -10.80 11.63 22.10
CA ALA A 143 -10.36 12.19 20.81
C ALA A 143 -8.99 11.60 20.35
N GLN A 144 -8.28 10.89 21.22
CA GLN A 144 -7.05 10.16 20.92
C GLN A 144 -7.26 8.75 20.32
N GLN A 145 -8.49 8.33 20.02
CA GLN A 145 -8.77 7.05 19.36
C GLN A 145 -8.84 7.21 17.84
N GLY A 146 -7.69 7.46 17.20
CA GLY A 146 -7.54 7.36 15.74
C GLY A 146 -7.50 5.90 15.27
N ASN A 147 -7.85 5.63 14.00
CA ASN A 147 -7.57 4.33 13.40
C ASN A 147 -6.08 4.25 12.98
N LYS A 148 -5.57 3.04 12.67
CA LYS A 148 -4.15 2.82 12.29
C LYS A 148 -3.65 3.77 11.20
N TYR A 149 -4.54 4.20 10.32
CA TYR A 149 -4.21 5.01 9.15
C TYR A 149 -4.47 6.51 9.33
N THR A 150 -5.03 6.90 10.48
CA THR A 150 -5.33 8.29 10.84
C THR A 150 -4.93 8.50 12.31
N PRO A 151 -3.62 8.45 12.58
CA PRO A 151 -3.10 8.43 13.95
C PRO A 151 -3.30 9.77 14.62
N THR A 152 -4.03 9.80 15.73
CA THR A 152 -4.12 10.98 16.59
C THR A 152 -2.86 11.10 17.44
N TRP A 153 -2.17 12.23 17.35
CA TRP A 153 -0.94 12.48 18.08
C TRP A 153 -1.26 13.20 19.38
N PRO A 154 -0.84 12.68 20.54
CA PRO A 154 -0.85 13.48 21.75
C PRO A 154 0.11 14.66 21.54
N SER A 155 -0.41 15.88 21.48
CA SER A 155 0.37 17.11 21.25
C SER A 155 1.42 17.39 22.33
N ASP A 156 1.36 16.67 23.45
CA ASP A 156 2.07 16.98 24.69
C ASP A 156 3.07 15.88 25.11
N ASP A 157 3.26 14.83 24.30
CA ASP A 157 4.20 13.75 24.61
C ASP A 157 5.59 13.99 24.00
N ASP A 158 6.37 14.85 24.65
CA ASP A 158 7.73 15.22 24.25
C ASP A 158 8.76 14.06 24.38
N ARG A 159 8.33 12.85 24.80
CA ARG A 159 9.24 11.71 24.99
C ARG A 159 9.69 11.08 23.68
N ILE A 160 8.95 11.31 22.59
CA ILE A 160 9.20 10.68 21.30
C ILE A 160 9.24 11.76 20.21
N ASP A 161 10.41 11.92 19.59
CA ASP A 161 10.55 12.72 18.37
C ASP A 161 10.01 11.90 17.18
N ILE A 162 8.81 12.26 16.70
CA ILE A 162 8.12 11.53 15.63
C ILE A 162 8.92 11.53 14.32
N PRO A 163 9.38 12.68 13.78
CA PRO A 163 10.27 12.73 12.64
C PRO A 163 11.48 11.81 12.80
N GLU A 164 12.17 11.89 13.93
CA GLU A 164 13.39 11.12 14.14
C GLU A 164 13.11 9.63 14.23
N THR A 165 12.01 9.24 14.87
CA THR A 165 11.59 7.84 14.92
C THR A 165 11.19 7.31 13.54
N ILE A 166 10.54 8.12 12.70
CA ILE A 166 10.25 7.74 11.30
C ILE A 166 11.55 7.53 10.52
N ARG A 167 12.54 8.40 10.69
CA ARG A 167 13.86 8.23 10.06
C ARG A 167 14.55 6.97 10.56
N ALA A 168 14.50 6.73 11.87
CA ALA A 168 15.03 5.52 12.49
C ALA A 168 14.35 4.26 11.96
N TRP A 169 13.03 4.27 11.78
CA TRP A 169 12.30 3.15 11.18
C TRP A 169 12.74 2.88 9.73
N ARG A 170 12.94 3.94 8.94
CA ARG A 170 13.43 3.80 7.56
C ARG A 170 14.87 3.27 7.53
N ALA A 171 15.73 3.73 8.45
CA ALA A 171 17.10 3.24 8.60
C ALA A 171 17.13 1.77 9.04
N TYR A 172 16.34 1.41 10.06
CA TYR A 172 16.20 0.04 10.56
C TYR A 172 15.86 -0.96 9.44
N LYS A 173 14.91 -0.62 8.56
CA LYS A 173 14.61 -1.46 7.40
C LYS A 173 15.82 -1.65 6.49
N GLY A 174 16.57 -0.58 6.23
CA GLY A 174 17.79 -0.63 5.42
C GLY A 174 18.91 -1.48 6.05
N ASP A 175 19.14 -1.30 7.35
CA ASP A 175 20.19 -2.01 8.10
C ASP A 175 19.91 -3.52 8.24
N ASN A 176 18.65 -3.92 8.14
CA ASN A 176 18.20 -5.32 8.22
C ASN A 176 17.82 -5.91 6.86
N ASP A 177 18.14 -5.24 5.74
CA ASP A 177 17.80 -5.66 4.37
C ASP A 177 16.29 -5.91 4.13
N LEU A 178 15.43 -5.23 4.90
CA LEU A 178 13.98 -5.35 4.82
C LEU A 178 13.37 -4.36 3.81
N VAL A 179 12.21 -4.75 3.28
CA VAL A 179 11.44 -3.99 2.29
C VAL A 179 10.00 -3.85 2.76
N GLY A 180 9.58 -2.63 3.06
CA GLY A 180 8.18 -2.29 3.28
C GLY A 180 7.39 -2.17 1.97
N PHE A 181 6.06 -2.19 2.06
CA PHE A 181 5.20 -2.10 0.86
C PHE A 181 5.42 -0.82 0.04
N ALA A 182 5.59 0.34 0.69
CA ALA A 182 5.90 1.58 -0.02
C ALA A 182 7.29 1.52 -0.67
N ASP A 183 8.28 0.96 0.05
CA ASP A 183 9.64 0.78 -0.48
C ASP A 183 9.66 -0.09 -1.74
N MET A 184 8.75 -1.06 -1.90
CA MET A 184 8.65 -1.85 -3.12
C MET A 184 8.36 -0.97 -4.34
N LEU A 185 7.37 -0.08 -4.22
CA LEU A 185 6.98 0.81 -5.31
C LEU A 185 8.06 1.87 -5.58
N GLU A 186 8.63 2.46 -4.52
CA GLU A 186 9.76 3.40 -4.63
C GLU A 186 10.94 2.75 -5.36
N ARG A 187 11.34 1.53 -4.98
CA ARG A 187 12.46 0.82 -5.61
C ARG A 187 12.15 0.45 -7.06
N VAL A 188 10.92 0.08 -7.40
CA VAL A 188 10.51 -0.18 -8.79
C VAL A 188 10.66 1.08 -9.64
N ALA A 189 10.15 2.21 -9.16
CA ALA A 189 10.27 3.49 -9.85
C ALA A 189 11.74 3.94 -9.98
N GLN A 190 12.50 3.92 -8.88
CA GLN A 190 13.91 4.34 -8.84
C GLN A 190 14.83 3.49 -9.72
N ARG A 191 14.55 2.19 -9.85
CA ARG A 191 15.33 1.25 -10.69
C ARG A 191 14.79 1.15 -12.11
N SER A 192 13.73 1.92 -12.45
CA SER A 192 13.01 1.85 -13.73
C SER A 192 12.67 0.42 -14.14
N LEU A 193 12.19 -0.38 -13.18
CA LEU A 193 11.80 -1.78 -13.43
C LEU A 193 10.43 -1.80 -14.10
N VAL A 194 10.38 -2.37 -15.29
CA VAL A 194 9.18 -2.42 -16.12
C VAL A 194 8.69 -3.87 -16.30
N PRO A 195 7.37 -4.11 -16.30
CA PRO A 195 6.83 -5.43 -16.61
C PRO A 195 7.10 -5.77 -18.08
N ASN A 196 7.52 -7.00 -18.34
CA ASN A 196 7.74 -7.50 -19.69
C ASN A 196 6.41 -7.94 -20.34
N VAL A 197 5.58 -6.95 -20.68
CA VAL A 197 4.25 -7.10 -21.28
C VAL A 197 4.02 -5.94 -22.26
N ASP A 198 3.14 -6.13 -23.25
CA ASP A 198 2.81 -5.10 -24.23
C ASP A 198 1.59 -4.27 -23.82
N TYR A 199 0.73 -4.81 -22.96
CA TYR A 199 -0.55 -4.21 -22.60
C TYR A 199 -0.71 -4.08 -21.10
N LEU A 200 -1.14 -2.90 -20.68
CA LEU A 200 -1.45 -2.62 -19.29
C LEU A 200 -2.92 -2.25 -19.14
N ILE A 201 -3.62 -2.93 -18.25
CA ILE A 201 -4.97 -2.58 -17.79
C ILE A 201 -4.87 -2.23 -16.31
N ILE A 202 -5.38 -1.07 -15.92
CA ILE A 202 -5.50 -0.67 -14.51
C ILE A 202 -6.97 -0.46 -14.19
N ASP A 203 -7.41 -1.15 -13.14
CA ASP A 203 -8.75 -1.05 -12.55
C ASP A 203 -8.71 -0.20 -11.29
N GLU A 204 -9.83 0.46 -10.97
CA GLU A 204 -9.98 1.40 -9.84
C GLU A 204 -8.92 2.51 -9.81
N PHE A 205 -8.67 3.12 -10.99
CA PHE A 205 -7.62 4.12 -11.14
C PHE A 205 -7.83 5.37 -10.26
N GLN A 206 -9.07 5.67 -9.88
CA GLN A 206 -9.38 6.78 -8.99
C GLN A 206 -8.86 6.59 -7.55
N ASP A 207 -8.56 5.35 -7.14
CA ASP A 207 -8.12 5.01 -5.79
C ASP A 207 -6.60 4.73 -5.69
N ILE A 208 -5.84 4.88 -6.79
CA ILE A 208 -4.39 4.68 -6.73
C ILE A 208 -3.70 5.82 -6.00
N THR A 209 -2.67 5.49 -5.24
CA THR A 209 -1.86 6.50 -4.55
C THR A 209 -0.91 7.25 -5.49
N THR A 210 -0.38 8.39 -5.05
CA THR A 210 0.64 9.17 -5.76
C THR A 210 1.83 8.30 -6.17
N LEU A 211 2.34 7.48 -5.25
CA LEU A 211 3.44 6.56 -5.53
C LEU A 211 3.06 5.47 -6.56
N GLN A 212 1.83 4.96 -6.53
CA GLN A 212 1.35 4.03 -7.56
C GLN A 212 1.20 4.71 -8.92
N TYR A 213 0.76 5.97 -8.94
CA TYR A 213 0.69 6.77 -10.17
C TYR A 213 2.08 6.96 -10.79
N ASN A 214 3.12 7.19 -9.97
CA ASN A 214 4.48 7.33 -10.47
C ASN A 214 5.02 6.02 -11.06
N VAL A 215 4.77 4.87 -10.43
CA VAL A 215 5.08 3.56 -11.02
C VAL A 215 4.32 3.36 -12.35
N PHE A 216 3.07 3.78 -12.41
CA PHE A 216 2.28 3.75 -13.65
C PHE A 216 2.91 4.61 -14.76
N GLU A 217 3.32 5.85 -14.47
CA GLU A 217 3.95 6.74 -15.44
C GLU A 217 5.32 6.24 -15.89
N GLU A 218 6.04 5.47 -15.07
CA GLU A 218 7.25 4.76 -15.49
C GLU A 218 6.93 3.57 -16.41
N TRP A 219 5.85 2.83 -16.18
CA TRP A 219 5.50 1.66 -17.01
C TRP A 219 4.88 2.05 -18.35
N ARG A 220 4.02 3.06 -18.35
CA ARG A 220 3.20 3.47 -19.51
C ARG A 220 3.98 3.67 -20.82
N PRO A 221 5.16 4.32 -20.85
CA PRO A 221 5.92 4.53 -22.09
C PRO A 221 6.38 3.23 -22.78
N HIS A 222 6.45 2.13 -22.02
CA HIS A 222 6.88 0.82 -22.52
C HIS A 222 5.73 -0.05 -23.00
N MET A 223 4.49 0.39 -22.79
CA MET A 223 3.30 -0.35 -23.20
C MET A 223 2.89 0.06 -24.61
N ARG A 224 2.53 -0.91 -25.44
CA ARG A 224 1.89 -0.66 -26.73
C ARG A 224 0.52 -0.01 -26.57
N LYS A 225 -0.22 -0.39 -25.52
CA LYS A 225 -1.53 0.18 -25.21
C LYS A 225 -1.83 0.06 -23.73
N VAL A 226 -2.40 1.14 -23.18
CA VAL A 226 -2.86 1.21 -21.79
C VAL A 226 -4.37 1.40 -21.78
N LEU A 227 -5.08 0.62 -20.97
CA LEU A 227 -6.49 0.82 -20.65
C LEU A 227 -6.61 1.16 -19.16
N ILE A 228 -7.34 2.23 -18.88
CA ILE A 228 -7.62 2.68 -17.51
C ILE A 228 -9.13 2.58 -17.30
N ALA A 229 -9.53 2.00 -16.19
CA ALA A 229 -10.90 2.01 -15.69
C ALA A 229 -10.93 2.71 -14.33
N GLY A 230 -11.93 3.57 -14.14
CA GLY A 230 -12.18 4.26 -12.88
C GLY A 230 -13.44 5.11 -12.94
N ASP A 231 -13.93 5.51 -11.77
CA ASP A 231 -15.12 6.32 -11.56
C ASP A 231 -14.87 7.32 -10.43
N ASP A 232 -14.83 8.61 -10.74
CA ASP A 232 -14.49 9.68 -9.77
C ASP A 232 -15.57 9.88 -8.70
N ASP A 233 -16.82 9.49 -8.97
CA ASP A 233 -17.89 9.45 -7.98
C ASP A 233 -17.73 8.31 -6.96
N GLN A 234 -16.78 7.38 -7.18
CA GLN A 234 -16.53 6.20 -6.33
C GLN A 234 -15.21 6.26 -5.54
N VAL A 235 -14.59 7.44 -5.42
CA VAL A 235 -13.36 7.58 -4.61
C VAL A 235 -13.66 7.30 -3.14
N VAL A 236 -13.04 6.25 -2.59
CA VAL A 236 -13.19 5.86 -1.17
C VAL A 236 -11.86 5.82 -0.42
N TYR A 237 -10.73 5.90 -1.13
CA TYR A 237 -9.39 5.87 -0.56
C TYR A 237 -8.60 7.18 -0.65
N ALA A 238 -9.25 8.33 -0.87
CA ALA A 238 -8.58 9.65 -0.95
C ALA A 238 -7.65 9.99 0.24
N TRP A 239 -7.87 9.39 1.41
CA TRP A 239 -7.06 9.59 2.60
C TRP A 239 -5.75 8.77 2.58
N GLN A 240 -5.61 7.76 1.72
CA GLN A 240 -4.39 6.96 1.59
C GLN A 240 -3.32 7.59 0.71
N GLY A 241 -3.63 8.70 0.04
CA GLY A 241 -2.69 9.51 -0.71
C GLY A 241 -2.93 9.51 -2.20
#